data_AF-A0A2W6ZBI9-F1
#
_entry.id   AF-A0A2W6ZBI9-F1
#
_cell.length_a   1.000
_cell.length_b   1.000
_cell.length_c   1.000
_cell.angle_alpha   90.00
_cell.angle_beta   90.00
_cell.angle_gamma   90.00
#
_symmetry.space_group_name_H-M   'P 1'
#
loop_
_entity.id
_entity.type
_entity.pdbx_description
1 polymer ?
#
loop_
_entity_poly.entity_id
_entity_poly.type
_entity_poly.pdbx_seq_one_letter_code
_entity_poly.pdbx_strand_id
1 'polypeptide(L)' 'MPATARSACILPRLPENATWADLEQLVQARGAAIVACDIARQLAVDVHDAEHADEAAWLKNPFGKPR' A
#
# COMPACT_ATOMS: atom_id res chain seq x y z
N MET A 1 10.93 7.34 1.74
CA MET A 1 9.85 6.37 1.98
C MET A 1 8.57 7.03 2.50
N PRO A 2 7.45 6.92 1.76
CA PRO A 2 6.17 7.51 2.13
C PRO A 2 5.57 6.85 3.38
N ALA A 3 4.74 7.58 4.12
CA ALA A 3 4.12 7.10 5.35
C ALA A 3 3.19 5.89 5.12
N THR A 4 2.46 5.88 4.01
CA THR A 4 1.58 4.79 3.57
C THR A 4 2.33 3.49 3.27
N ALA A 5 3.58 3.54 2.78
CA ALA A 5 4.38 2.33 2.60
C ALA A 5 4.85 1.72 3.93
N ARG A 6 5.00 2.56 4.97
CA ARG A 6 5.48 2.17 6.31
C ARG A 6 4.37 1.83 7.28
N SER A 7 3.11 2.10 6.95
CA SER A 7 1.99 1.79 7.84
C SER A 7 1.82 0.29 7.97
N ALA A 8 1.48 -0.14 9.19
CA ALA A 8 1.12 -1.52 9.46
C ALA A 8 -0.26 -1.81 8.86
N CYS A 9 -0.46 -3.04 8.38
CA CYS A 9 -1.77 -3.48 7.92
C CYS A 9 -2.73 -3.62 9.10
N ILE A 10 -3.92 -3.05 8.98
CA ILE A 10 -4.99 -3.22 9.97
C ILE A 10 -5.81 -4.43 9.57
N LEU A 11 -5.76 -5.48 10.40
CA LEU A 11 -6.46 -6.72 10.14
C LEU A 11 -7.66 -6.87 11.07
N PRO A 12 -8.81 -7.35 10.56
CA PRO A 12 -9.94 -7.75 11.38
C PRO A 12 -9.52 -8.72 12.50
N ARG A 13 -10.15 -8.60 13.66
CA ARG A 13 -9.90 -9.47 14.82
C ARG A 13 -11.14 -10.28 15.14
N LEU A 14 -10.91 -11.47 15.70
CA LEU A 14 -11.98 -12.34 16.14
C LEU A 14 -12.62 -11.74 17.40
N PRO A 15 -13.97 -11.71 17.51
CA PRO A 15 -14.64 -11.31 18.74
C PRO A 15 -14.45 -12.36 19.84
N GLU A 16 -14.60 -11.96 21.11
CA GLU A 16 -14.30 -12.84 22.26
C GLU A 16 -15.17 -14.09 22.32
N ASN A 17 -16.42 -13.99 21.89
CA ASN A 17 -17.42 -15.07 21.87
C ASN A 17 -17.69 -15.60 20.46
N ALA A 18 -16.65 -15.66 19.63
CA ALA A 18 -16.75 -16.09 18.24
C ALA A 18 -17.19 -17.54 18.07
N THR A 19 -18.02 -17.75 17.05
CA THR A 19 -18.45 -19.06 16.56
C THR A 19 -17.52 -19.57 15.47
N TRP A 20 -17.73 -20.82 15.05
CA TRP A 20 -17.04 -21.38 13.90
C TRP A 20 -17.33 -20.61 12.60
N ALA A 21 -18.58 -20.18 12.40
CA ALA A 21 -18.97 -19.39 11.24
C ALA A 21 -18.27 -18.01 11.22
N ASP A 22 -17.98 -17.43 12.38
CA ASP A 22 -17.21 -16.18 12.48
C ASP A 22 -15.76 -16.39 12.05
N LEU A 23 -15.16 -17.53 12.40
CA LEU A 23 -13.80 -17.86 12.00
C LEU A 23 -13.66 -17.97 10.48
N GLU A 24 -14.58 -18.69 9.82
CA GLU A 24 -14.56 -18.86 8.36
C GLU A 24 -14.68 -17.52 7.64
N GLN A 25 -15.60 -16.66 8.08
CA GLN A 25 -15.76 -15.31 7.54
C GLN A 25 -14.52 -14.45 7.79
N LEU A 26 -13.94 -14.53 9.00
CA LEU A 26 -12.77 -13.73 9.36
C LEU A 26 -11.54 -14.12 8.54
N VAL A 27 -11.34 -15.39 8.22
CA VAL A 27 -10.23 -15.85 7.36
C VAL A 27 -10.30 -15.17 5.99
N GLN A 28 -11.48 -15.14 5.37
CA GLN A 28 -11.69 -14.49 4.08
C GLN A 28 -11.49 -12.97 4.19
N ALA A 29 -12.08 -12.33 5.20
CA ALA A 29 -11.95 -10.89 5.43
C ALA A 29 -10.49 -10.47 5.69
N ARG A 30 -9.72 -11.29 6.41
CA ARG A 30 -8.29 -11.06 6.63
C ARG A 30 -7.47 -11.19 5.35
N GLY A 31 -7.75 -12.20 4.53
CA GLY A 31 -7.10 -12.33 3.21
C GLY A 31 -7.30 -11.08 2.36
N ALA A 32 -8.55 -10.62 2.25
CA ALA A 32 -8.89 -9.39 1.53
C ALA A 32 -8.17 -8.15 2.11
N ALA A 33 -8.14 -8.00 3.43
CA ALA A 33 -7.47 -6.88 4.10
C ALA A 33 -5.94 -6.87 3.85
N ILE A 34 -5.30 -8.04 3.81
CA ILE A 34 -3.87 -8.16 3.49
C ILE A 34 -3.60 -7.70 2.06
N VAL A 35 -4.37 -8.23 1.09
CA VAL A 35 -4.20 -7.86 -0.33
C VAL A 35 -4.40 -6.37 -0.54
N ALA A 36 -5.45 -5.78 0.05
CA ALA A 36 -5.72 -4.35 -0.05
C ALA A 36 -4.57 -3.50 0.56
N CYS A 37 -4.05 -3.91 1.72
CA CYS A 37 -2.91 -3.24 2.35
C CYS A 37 -1.65 -3.31 1.49
N ASP A 38 -1.38 -4.47 0.89
CA ASP A 38 -0.19 -4.67 0.06
C ASP A 38 -0.24 -3.84 -1.23
N ILE A 39 -1.39 -3.79 -1.89
CA ILE A 39 -1.61 -2.91 -3.05
C ILE A 39 -1.36 -1.45 -2.68
N ALA A 40 -1.90 -0.99 -1.54
CA ALA A 40 -1.70 0.39 -1.08
C ALA A 40 -0.22 0.68 -0.77
N ARG A 41 0.50 -0.28 -0.20
CA ARG A 41 1.94 -0.18 0.05
C ARG A 41 2.72 -0.09 -1.26
N GLN A 42 2.46 -0.99 -2.20
CA GLN A 42 3.17 -1.03 -3.48
C GLN A 42 2.93 0.25 -4.26
N LEU A 43 1.69 0.71 -4.36
CA LEU A 43 1.36 1.99 -5.00
C LEU A 43 2.13 3.16 -4.38
N ALA A 44 2.27 3.19 -3.05
CA ALA A 44 3.03 4.24 -2.38
C ALA A 44 4.53 4.19 -2.76
N VAL A 45 5.12 3.00 -2.83
CA VAL A 45 6.51 2.81 -3.28
C VAL A 45 6.65 3.26 -4.74
N ASP A 46 5.78 2.80 -5.63
CA ASP A 46 5.83 3.11 -7.06
C ASP A 46 5.75 4.62 -7.31
N VAL A 47 4.85 5.31 -6.60
CA VAL A 47 4.71 6.77 -6.69
C VAL A 47 5.97 7.49 -6.18
N HIS A 48 6.56 7.02 -5.08
CA HIS A 48 7.77 7.61 -4.53
C HIS A 48 8.97 7.44 -5.46
N ASP A 49 9.11 6.27 -6.07
CA ASP A 49 10.18 5.99 -7.02
C ASP A 49 9.99 6.81 -8.31
N ALA A 50 8.75 6.96 -8.79
CA ALA A 50 8.42 7.81 -9.94
C ALA A 50 8.71 9.29 -9.67
N GLU A 51 8.33 9.81 -8.50
CA GLU A 51 8.67 11.18 -8.05
C GLU A 51 10.19 11.41 -8.12
N HIS A 52 10.99 10.50 -7.57
CA HIS A 52 12.46 10.65 -7.57
C HIS A 52 13.05 10.52 -8.98
N ALA A 53 12.45 9.69 -9.84
CA ALA A 53 12.85 9.59 -11.24
C ALA A 53 12.57 10.90 -12.00
N ASP A 54 11.42 11.52 -11.78
CA ASP A 54 11.04 12.82 -12.38
C ASP A 54 11.97 13.94 -11.90
N GLU A 55 12.26 14.01 -10.59
CA GLU A 55 13.22 14.95 -10.04
C GLU A 55 14.61 14.77 -10.65
N ALA A 56 15.09 13.52 -10.75
CA ALA A 56 16.38 13.22 -11.35
C ALA A 56 16.42 13.57 -12.84
N ALA A 57 15.33 13.39 -13.57
CA ALA A 57 15.22 13.78 -14.97
C ALA A 57 15.22 15.31 -15.13
N TRP A 58 14.49 16.03 -14.27
CA TRP A 58 14.48 17.49 -14.26
C TRP A 58 15.85 18.07 -13.93
N LEU A 59 16.55 17.53 -12.91
CA LEU A 59 17.90 17.99 -12.54
C LEU A 59 18.92 17.84 -13.69
N LYS A 60 18.76 16.83 -14.54
CA LYS A 60 19.61 16.63 -15.72
C LYS A 60 19.31 17.63 -16.84
N ASN A 61 18.11 18.20 -16.89
CA ASN A 61 17.70 19.13 -17.93
C ASN A 61 16.65 20.14 -17.43
N PRO A 62 17.03 21.08 -16.55
CA PRO A 62 16.08 21.94 -15.83
C PRO A 62 15.31 22.93 -16.72
N PHE A 63 15.71 23.06 -17.99
CA PHE A 63 15.10 23.96 -18.99
C PHE A 63 14.82 23.26 -20.33
N GLY A 64 14.79 21.93 -20.36
CA GLY A 64 14.50 21.16 -21.57
C GLY A 64 13.10 21.41 -22.08
N LYS A 65 12.95 21.81 -23.36
CA LYS A 65 11.62 21.89 -23.99
C LYS A 65 10.94 20.51 -23.94
N PRO A 66 9.64 20.42 -23.62
CA PRO A 66 8.90 19.16 -23.67
C PRO A 66 8.95 18.59 -25.10
N ARG A 67 9.22 17.29 -25.21
CA ARG A 67 9.14 16.54 -26.48
C ARG A 67 7.70 16.22 -26.82
#